data_AF-A0A1H7U6N9-F1
#
_entry.id   AF-A0A1H7U6N9-F1
#
_cell.length_a   1.000
_cell.length_b   1.000
_cell.length_c   1.000
_cell.angle_alpha   90.00
_cell.angle_beta   90.00
_cell.angle_gamma   90.00
#
_symmetry.space_group_name_H-M   'P 1'
#
loop_
_entity.id
_entity.type
_entity.pdbx_description
1 polymer ?
#
loop_
_entity_poly.entity_id
_entity_poly.type
_entity_poly.pdbx_seq_one_letter_code
_entity_poly.pdbx_strand_id
1 'polypeptide(L)'
;MSFVASVRAYLSLAFRWQRGRQGTGYDKMLLLTARWPLPFDSYLIRYPEGSEIPPHTDPVQIGRHYRLNIVLKSPRSGGEFVCADPIFATRRIKLFRPDACEHSVTRVVGGSRYVFSLGWVLAGKSG
;
A
#
# COMPACT_ATOMS: atom_id res chain seq x y z
N MET A 1 6.84 -13.37 -20.01
CA MET A 1 8.03 -13.60 -19.15
C MET A 1 8.03 -15.06 -18.71
N SER A 2 9.17 -15.74 -18.75
CA SER A 2 9.31 -17.08 -18.20
C SER A 2 9.07 -17.08 -16.69
N PHE A 3 8.53 -18.18 -16.14
CA PHE A 3 8.36 -18.39 -14.70
C PHE A 3 9.65 -18.12 -13.92
N VAL A 4 10.78 -18.59 -14.44
CA VAL A 4 12.12 -18.39 -13.82
C VAL A 4 12.49 -16.91 -13.74
N ALA A 5 12.16 -16.13 -14.77
CA ALA A 5 12.42 -14.69 -14.77
C ALA A 5 11.55 -13.96 -13.73
N SER A 6 10.28 -14.35 -13.58
CA SER A 6 9.38 -13.81 -12.56
C SER A 6 9.86 -14.12 -11.14
N VAL A 7 10.35 -15.33 -10.89
CA VAL A 7 10.92 -15.73 -9.58
C VAL A 7 12.19 -14.93 -9.29
N ARG A 8 13.11 -14.80 -10.25
CA ARG A 8 14.33 -13.99 -10.07
C ARG A 8 14.01 -12.52 -9.78
N ALA A 9 13.08 -11.94 -10.52
CA ALA A 9 12.63 -10.57 -10.29
C ALA A 9 12.05 -10.40 -8.87
N TYR A 10 11.19 -11.32 -8.43
CA TYR A 10 10.66 -11.32 -7.07
C TYR A 10 11.77 -11.39 -6.01
N LEU A 11 12.69 -12.36 -6.12
CA LEU A 11 13.78 -12.53 -5.16
C LEU A 11 14.72 -11.32 -5.09
N SER A 12 14.86 -10.57 -6.19
CA SER A 12 15.66 -9.34 -6.20
C SER A 12 15.02 -8.17 -5.43
N LEU A 13 13.70 -8.21 -5.21
CA LEU A 13 12.93 -7.14 -4.60
C LEU A 13 12.39 -7.49 -3.20
N ALA A 14 12.06 -8.77 -2.98
CA ALA A 14 11.45 -9.25 -1.75
C ALA A 14 12.37 -9.01 -0.54
N PHE A 15 11.77 -8.68 0.59
CA PHE A 15 12.45 -8.43 1.87
C PHE A 15 13.54 -7.35 1.83
N ARG A 16 13.46 -6.43 0.86
CA ARG A 16 14.34 -5.27 0.74
C ARG A 16 13.54 -3.98 0.79
N TRP A 17 14.04 -3.01 1.55
CA TRP A 17 13.45 -1.67 1.58
C TRP A 17 13.71 -0.95 0.27
N GLN A 18 12.66 -0.35 -0.28
CA GLN A 18 12.70 0.50 -1.46
C GLN A 18 12.01 1.81 -1.15
N ARG A 19 12.45 2.89 -1.79
CA ARG A 19 11.74 4.17 -1.69
C ARG A 19 10.31 4.03 -2.20
N GLY A 20 9.41 4.70 -1.50
CA GLY A 20 8.01 4.82 -1.87
C GLY A 20 7.85 5.51 -3.22
N ARG A 21 6.80 5.14 -3.96
CA ARG A 21 6.58 5.63 -5.33
C ARG A 21 6.25 7.13 -5.40
N GLN A 22 5.70 7.69 -4.32
CA GLN A 22 5.27 9.09 -4.27
C GLN A 22 6.42 10.08 -4.00
N GLY A 23 7.63 9.59 -3.74
CA GLY A 23 8.79 10.47 -3.50
C GLY A 23 8.75 11.25 -2.17
N THR A 24 7.86 10.90 -1.26
CA THR A 24 7.57 11.69 -0.04
C THR A 24 8.22 11.14 1.25
N GLY A 25 9.32 10.39 1.09
CA GLY A 25 10.16 9.97 2.20
C GLY A 25 9.74 8.68 2.93
N TYR A 26 8.67 8.00 2.49
CA TYR A 26 8.32 6.67 2.99
C TYR A 26 9.04 5.55 2.24
N ASP A 27 9.13 4.36 2.85
CA ASP A 27 9.74 3.17 2.26
C ASP A 27 8.72 2.02 2.21
N LYS A 28 8.86 1.13 1.22
CA LYS A 28 8.08 -0.09 1.06
C LYS A 28 9.01 -1.30 0.93
N MET A 29 8.61 -2.42 1.49
CA MET A 29 9.29 -3.71 1.36
C MET A 29 8.30 -4.73 0.84
N LEU A 30 8.54 -5.30 -0.34
CA LEU A 30 7.72 -6.37 -0.89
C LEU A 30 7.86 -7.62 -0.01
N LEU A 31 6.73 -8.18 0.41
CA LEU A 31 6.68 -9.42 1.21
C LEU A 31 6.23 -10.61 0.37
N LEU A 32 5.22 -10.41 -0.48
CA LEU A 32 4.66 -11.44 -1.34
C LEU A 32 3.91 -10.81 -2.50
N THR A 33 3.82 -11.51 -3.63
CA THR A 33 2.94 -11.14 -4.75
C THR A 33 2.59 -12.38 -5.57
N ALA A 34 1.40 -12.40 -6.15
CA ALA A 34 1.01 -13.40 -7.14
C ALA A 34 0.08 -12.78 -8.19
N ARG A 35 -0.07 -13.49 -9.32
CA ARG A 35 -0.99 -13.10 -10.42
C ARG A 35 -2.24 -13.98 -10.51
N TRP A 36 -2.23 -15.15 -9.89
CA TRP A 36 -3.30 -16.15 -9.96
C TRP A 36 -3.46 -16.84 -8.61
N PRO A 37 -4.68 -17.20 -8.17
CA PRO A 37 -5.98 -16.98 -8.84
C PRO A 37 -6.48 -15.53 -8.76
N LEU A 38 -5.88 -14.72 -7.89
CA LEU A 38 -6.20 -13.32 -7.68
C LEU A 38 -4.90 -12.50 -7.75
N PRO A 39 -4.77 -11.51 -8.65
CA PRO A 39 -3.63 -10.61 -8.65
C PRO A 39 -3.54 -9.85 -7.33
N PHE A 40 -2.44 -10.01 -6.60
CA PHE A 40 -2.23 -9.35 -5.32
C PHE A 40 -0.75 -9.01 -5.07
N ASP A 41 -0.54 -8.06 -4.17
CA ASP A 41 0.75 -7.79 -3.56
C ASP A 41 0.60 -7.54 -2.06
N SER A 42 1.68 -7.75 -1.32
CA SER A 42 1.76 -7.36 0.07
C SER A 42 3.07 -6.69 0.40
N TYR A 43 3.00 -5.65 1.23
CA TYR A 43 4.13 -4.86 1.63
C TYR A 43 4.15 -4.64 3.13
N LEU A 44 5.35 -4.52 3.67
CA LEU A 44 5.58 -3.75 4.87
C LEU A 44 5.94 -2.32 4.45
N ILE A 45 5.21 -1.34 4.96
CA ILE A 45 5.42 0.08 4.65
C ILE A 45 5.90 0.78 5.91
N ARG A 46 6.99 1.54 5.79
CA ARG A 46 7.58 2.34 6.86
C ARG A 46 7.48 3.82 6.50
N TYR A 47 6.95 4.61 7.42
CA TYR A 47 6.92 6.07 7.35
C TYR A 47 7.81 6.60 8.48
N PRO A 48 9.05 7.01 8.17
CA PRO A 48 9.92 7.71 9.12
C PRO A 48 9.32 9.07 9.54
N GLU A 49 9.85 9.64 10.61
CA GLU A 49 9.53 11.01 11.02
C GLU A 49 9.72 12.00 9.86
N GLY A 50 8.78 12.94 9.72
CA GLY A 50 8.73 13.92 8.64
C GLY A 50 8.12 13.42 7.34
N SER A 51 7.98 12.11 7.12
CA SER A 51 7.32 11.59 5.91
C SER A 51 5.81 11.82 5.94
N GLU A 52 5.24 12.01 4.76
CA GLU A 52 3.81 12.13 4.52
C GLU A 52 3.44 11.52 3.17
N ILE A 53 2.17 11.41 2.84
CA ILE A 53 1.74 11.15 1.46
C ILE A 53 0.63 12.15 1.14
N PRO A 54 0.80 13.01 0.12
CA PRO A 54 -0.25 13.95 -0.28
C PRO A 54 -1.48 13.22 -0.81
N PRO A 55 -2.63 13.89 -0.90
CA PRO A 55 -3.83 13.34 -1.54
C PRO A 55 -3.54 12.83 -2.95
N HIS A 56 -3.94 11.59 -3.21
CA HIS A 56 -3.80 10.94 -4.51
C HIS A 56 -4.77 9.75 -4.66
N THR A 57 -4.84 9.22 -5.88
CA THR A 57 -5.47 7.94 -6.20
C THR A 57 -4.44 6.99 -6.82
N ASP A 58 -4.71 5.68 -6.75
CA ASP A 58 -3.92 4.62 -7.39
C ASP A 58 -4.73 3.99 -8.52
N PRO A 59 -4.74 4.59 -9.72
CA PRO A 59 -5.54 4.09 -10.83
C PRO A 59 -5.15 2.66 -11.20
N VAL A 60 -6.15 1.85 -11.52
CA VAL A 60 -5.98 0.52 -12.11
C VAL A 60 -6.61 0.53 -13.49
N GLN A 61 -5.96 -0.10 -14.47
CA GLN A 61 -6.45 -0.09 -15.86
C GLN A 61 -7.76 -0.86 -16.01
N ILE A 62 -7.87 -2.04 -15.38
CA ILE A 62 -9.02 -2.92 -15.48
C ILE A 62 -9.32 -3.51 -14.09
N GLY A 63 -10.61 -3.58 -13.76
CA GLY A 63 -11.08 -4.21 -12.53
C GLY A 63 -11.21 -3.24 -11.38
N ARG A 64 -11.16 -3.77 -10.17
CA ARG A 64 -11.41 -3.04 -8.92
C ARG A 64 -10.26 -3.29 -7.98
N HIS A 65 -9.50 -2.25 -7.67
CA HIS A 65 -8.33 -2.34 -6.80
C HIS A 65 -8.74 -2.12 -5.35
N TYR A 66 -8.44 -3.06 -4.48
CA TYR A 66 -8.71 -2.98 -3.04
C TYR A 66 -7.41 -3.00 -2.27
N ARG A 67 -7.40 -2.33 -1.12
CA ARG A 67 -6.26 -2.37 -0.21
C ARG A 67 -6.70 -2.49 1.24
N LEU A 68 -6.14 -3.47 1.93
CA LEU A 68 -6.24 -3.66 3.38
C LEU A 68 -4.92 -3.23 4.02
N ASN A 69 -4.99 -2.16 4.81
CA ASN A 69 -3.87 -1.67 5.60
C ASN A 69 -4.10 -1.94 7.08
N ILE A 70 -3.10 -2.54 7.74
CA ILE A 70 -3.07 -2.79 9.17
C ILE A 70 -1.89 -2.02 9.78
N VAL A 71 -2.17 -1.05 10.63
CA VAL A 71 -1.17 -0.27 11.37
C VAL A 71 -0.57 -1.14 12.47
N LEU A 72 0.69 -1.51 12.28
CA LEU A 72 1.48 -2.32 13.21
C LEU A 72 2.05 -1.44 14.33
N LYS A 73 2.58 -0.26 13.95
CA LYS A 73 3.16 0.74 14.87
C LYS A 73 2.65 2.12 14.51
N SER A 74 2.22 2.88 15.52
CA SER A 74 1.82 4.29 15.39
C SER A 74 2.96 5.21 15.83
N PRO A 75 3.08 6.40 15.22
CA PRO A 75 3.95 7.45 15.73
C PRO A 75 3.31 8.14 16.95
N ARG A 76 3.98 9.14 17.53
CA ARG A 76 3.43 9.95 18.63
C ARG A 76 2.23 10.77 18.17
N SER A 77 2.33 11.41 17.00
CA SER A 77 1.23 12.13 16.37
C SER A 77 1.36 12.14 14.85
N GLY A 78 0.26 12.47 14.16
CA GLY A 78 0.19 12.42 12.70
C GLY A 78 0.35 10.99 12.15
N GLY A 79 0.78 10.85 10.89
CA GLY A 79 0.76 9.55 10.21
C GLY A 79 -0.64 8.98 10.02
N GLU A 80 -1.67 9.83 10.09
CA GLU A 80 -3.05 9.43 9.99
C GLU A 80 -3.41 9.15 8.54
N PHE A 81 -4.06 8.03 8.29
CA PHE A 81 -4.59 7.71 6.98
C PHE A 81 -5.95 8.39 6.80
N VAL A 82 -6.04 9.27 5.80
CA VAL A 82 -7.25 9.98 5.42
C VAL A 82 -7.71 9.43 4.07
N CYS A 83 -8.98 9.05 3.95
CA CYS A 83 -9.64 8.68 2.69
C CYS A 83 -11.06 9.21 2.77
N ALA A 84 -11.53 9.82 1.67
CA ALA A 84 -12.85 10.42 1.58
C ALA A 84 -13.99 9.40 1.76
N ASP A 85 -13.84 8.20 1.20
CA ASP A 85 -14.85 7.14 1.19
C ASP A 85 -14.22 5.75 1.41
N PRO A 86 -13.79 5.43 2.65
CA PRO A 86 -13.26 4.11 2.97
C PRO A 86 -14.40 3.10 3.08
N ILE A 87 -14.18 1.87 2.59
CA ILE A 87 -15.13 0.75 2.81
C ILE A 87 -15.24 0.45 4.31
N PHE A 88 -14.12 0.50 5.03
CA PHE A 88 -14.08 0.30 6.47
C PHE A 88 -12.83 0.98 7.06
N ALA A 89 -12.98 1.63 8.21
CA ALA A 89 -11.85 2.27 8.88
C ALA A 89 -11.97 2.23 10.41
N THR A 90 -10.91 1.77 11.07
CA THR A 90 -10.63 1.96 12.50
C THR A 90 -9.29 2.65 12.65
N ARG A 91 -8.84 2.91 13.90
CA ARG A 91 -7.48 3.43 14.14
C ARG A 91 -6.38 2.54 13.55
N ARG A 92 -6.57 1.20 13.55
CA ARG A 92 -5.55 0.24 13.09
C ARG A 92 -5.83 -0.35 11.72
N ILE A 93 -7.08 -0.49 11.30
CA ILE A 93 -7.45 -1.24 10.10
C ILE A 93 -8.11 -0.28 9.11
N LYS A 94 -7.65 -0.26 7.86
CA LYS A 94 -8.24 0.53 6.78
C LYS A 94 -8.47 -0.39 5.58
N LEU A 95 -9.70 -0.45 5.10
CA LEU A 95 -10.08 -1.13 3.87
C LEU A 95 -10.70 -0.11 2.93
N PHE A 96 -10.18 0.01 1.73
CA PHE A 96 -10.59 1.04 0.79
C PHE A 96 -10.27 0.66 -0.65
N ARG A 97 -10.84 1.43 -1.57
CA ARG A 97 -10.58 1.36 -3.01
C ARG A 97 -9.59 2.46 -3.39
N PRO A 98 -8.27 2.22 -3.39
CA PRO A 98 -7.30 3.26 -3.71
C PRO A 98 -7.45 3.79 -5.15
N ASP A 99 -8.09 3.04 -6.05
CA ASP A 99 -8.42 3.45 -7.41
C ASP A 99 -9.64 4.38 -7.51
N ALA A 100 -10.51 4.41 -6.51
CA ALA A 100 -11.77 5.17 -6.52
C ALA A 100 -11.88 6.22 -5.40
N CYS A 101 -11.12 6.10 -4.32
CA CYS A 101 -11.08 7.05 -3.20
C CYS A 101 -9.74 7.82 -3.20
N GLU A 102 -9.80 9.15 -3.24
CA GLU A 102 -8.64 9.98 -2.91
C GLU A 102 -8.22 9.73 -1.46
N HIS A 103 -6.94 9.51 -1.25
CA HIS A 103 -6.40 9.19 0.06
C HIS A 103 -5.01 9.78 0.27
N SER A 104 -4.65 9.98 1.54
CA SER A 104 -3.41 10.59 1.98
C SER A 104 -2.94 10.01 3.30
N VAL A 105 -1.69 10.34 3.68
CA VAL A 105 -1.15 10.07 5.00
C VAL A 105 -0.59 11.38 5.54
N THR A 106 -1.12 11.85 6.67
CA THR A 106 -0.61 13.08 7.29
C THR A 106 0.84 12.91 7.75
N ARG A 107 1.55 14.02 7.88
CA ARG A 107 2.95 14.02 8.31
C ARG A 107 3.16 13.26 9.61
N VAL A 108 4.14 12.37 9.63
CA VAL A 108 4.56 11.64 10.82
C VAL A 108 5.37 12.55 11.74
N VAL A 109 4.96 12.67 13.00
CA VAL A 109 5.66 13.47 14.02
C VAL A 109 5.97 12.59 15.23
N GLY A 110 7.24 12.55 15.63
CA GLY A 110 7.73 11.72 16.72
C GLY A 110 7.71 10.22 16.41
N GLY A 111 8.82 9.70 15.88
CA GLY A 111 9.05 8.26 15.69
C GLY A 111 8.73 7.75 14.28
N SER A 112 7.99 6.65 14.18
CA SER A 112 7.70 6.01 12.88
C SER A 112 6.38 5.26 12.87
N ARG A 113 5.74 5.25 11.70
CA ARG A 113 4.55 4.44 11.44
C ARG A 113 4.92 3.21 10.61
N TYR A 114 4.40 2.06 10.99
CA TYR A 114 4.54 0.81 10.22
C TYR A 114 3.16 0.27 9.86
N VAL A 115 3.03 -0.15 8.60
CA VAL A 115 1.78 -0.69 8.06
C VAL A 115 2.08 -1.98 7.31
N PHE A 116 1.37 -3.05 7.66
CA PHE A 116 1.20 -4.17 6.76
C PHE A 116 0.11 -3.80 5.75
N SER A 117 0.39 -3.96 4.47
CA SER A 117 -0.49 -3.57 3.40
C SER A 117 -0.68 -4.72 2.43
N LEU A 118 -1.93 -5.12 2.19
CA LEU A 118 -2.31 -6.15 1.23
C LEU A 118 -3.19 -5.50 0.16
N GLY A 119 -2.73 -5.51 -1.10
CA GLY A 119 -3.46 -5.01 -2.25
C GLY A 119 -3.91 -6.15 -3.15
N TRP A 120 -5.11 -6.07 -3.73
CA TRP A 120 -5.57 -7.02 -4.75
C TRP A 120 -6.49 -6.37 -5.77
N VAL A 121 -6.54 -6.94 -6.97
CA VAL A 121 -7.42 -6.47 -8.04
C VAL A 121 -8.45 -7.55 -8.34
N LEU A 122 -9.73 -7.25 -8.10
CA LEU A 122 -10.83 -8.10 -8.56
C LEU A 122 -11.09 -7.80 -10.04
N ALA A 123 -11.18 -8.84 -10.87
CA ALA A 123 -11.57 -8.69 -12.26
C ALA A 123 -12.89 -7.91 -12.37
N GLY A 124 -12.92 -6.93 -13.27
CA GLY A 124 -14.15 -6.27 -13.67
C GLY A 124 -14.91 -7.16 -14.63
N LYS A 125 -16.25 -7.05 -14.67
CA LYS A 125 -16.97 -7.52 -15.85
C LYS A 125 -16.51 -6.63 -17.02
N SER A 126 -16.00 -7.23 -18.09
CA SER A 126 -15.98 -6.55 -19.38
C SER A 126 -17.42 -6.18 -19.68
N GLY A 127 -17.70 -4.88 -19.83
CA GLY A 127 -18.99 -4.39 -20.29
C GLY A 127 -19.30 -4.89 -21.70
#